data_AF-A0A9E3CZE3-F1
#
_entry.id   AF-A0A9E3CZE3-F1
#
_cell.length_a   1.000
_cell.length_b   1.000
_cell.length_c   1.000
_cell.angle_alpha   90.00
_cell.angle_beta   90.00
_cell.angle_gamma   90.00
#
_symmetry.space_group_name_H-M   'P 1'
#
loop_
_entity.id
_entity.type
_entity.pdbx_description
1 polymer ?
#
loop_
_entity_poly.entity_id
_entity_poly.type
_entity_poly.pdbx_seq_one_letter_code
_entity_poly.pdbx_strand_id
1 'polypeptide(L)'
;MNTFDERDPNAVLRIGSVLDPETICNEAGIPDEGLNLAGYCLSVWTPSAVADALKKLGEPGTPMNYQLDVLGSDSERELIALFVVQSGAAQMRLVMPLADPSVQDYLSDCTHRGRLRLWVDNQATQEVAIVDLPGGVRAPSLLKRLMEESRGVPRDRRVLLELGRALCPLDGVRSLISGINVEHAVTVLVCERPAIPS
;
A
#
# COMPACT_ATOMS: atom_id res chain seq x y z
N MET A 1 -6.32 -8.69 16.19
CA MET A 1 -7.30 -8.17 15.22
C MET A 1 -7.65 -6.76 15.67
N ASN A 2 -7.02 -5.74 15.06
CA ASN A 2 -7.15 -4.33 15.48
C ASN A 2 -7.99 -3.57 14.45
N THR A 3 -9.30 -3.57 14.63
CA THR A 3 -10.22 -2.74 13.84
C THR A 3 -10.35 -1.36 14.50
N PHE A 4 -9.87 -0.32 13.82
CA PHE A 4 -10.04 1.07 14.25
C PHE A 4 -11.25 1.67 13.50
N ASP A 5 -12.25 2.15 14.26
CA ASP A 5 -13.39 3.02 13.89
C ASP A 5 -14.41 2.46 12.86
N GLU A 6 -15.56 1.95 13.35
CA GLU A 6 -16.70 1.46 12.55
C GLU A 6 -17.71 2.58 12.20
N ARG A 7 -17.27 3.72 11.65
CA ARG A 7 -18.22 4.78 11.26
C ARG A 7 -18.82 4.58 9.87
N ASP A 8 -18.10 3.86 9.00
CA ASP A 8 -18.53 3.53 7.65
C ASP A 8 -18.13 2.07 7.38
N PRO A 9 -19.11 1.14 7.24
CA PRO A 9 -18.80 -0.27 6.98
C PRO A 9 -18.09 -0.49 5.64
N ASN A 10 -18.16 0.49 4.74
CA ASN A 10 -17.56 0.41 3.41
C ASN A 10 -16.17 1.07 3.32
N ALA A 11 -15.72 1.76 4.37
CA ALA A 11 -14.42 2.43 4.42
C ALA A 11 -13.66 1.99 5.66
N VAL A 12 -12.57 1.24 5.49
CA VAL A 12 -11.85 0.66 6.63
C VAL A 12 -10.39 1.07 6.70
N LEU A 13 -9.89 1.28 7.92
CA LEU A 13 -8.48 1.47 8.21
C LEU A 13 -7.83 0.13 8.57
N ARG A 14 -6.66 -0.14 8.00
CA ARG A 14 -5.89 -1.37 8.17
C ARG A 14 -4.42 -1.07 8.35
N ILE A 15 -3.70 -2.02 8.91
CA ILE A 15 -2.23 -2.01 8.96
C ILE A 15 -1.75 -3.02 7.94
N GLY A 16 -0.84 -2.58 7.08
CA GLY A 16 -0.12 -3.42 6.14
C GLY A 16 1.35 -3.47 6.50
N SER A 17 2.08 -4.37 5.86
CA SER A 17 3.52 -4.49 6.04
C SER A 17 4.23 -4.82 4.74
N VAL A 18 5.47 -4.39 4.63
CA VAL A 18 6.34 -4.87 3.55
C VAL A 18 6.78 -6.30 3.87
N LEU A 19 6.63 -7.19 2.90
CA LEU A 19 7.14 -8.56 2.90
C LEU A 19 8.37 -8.61 2.01
N ASP A 20 9.45 -9.15 2.56
CA ASP A 20 10.64 -9.46 1.79
C ASP A 20 10.44 -10.72 0.91
N PRO A 21 11.28 -10.92 -0.13
CA PRO A 21 11.18 -12.08 -1.02
C PRO A 21 11.16 -13.44 -0.32
N GLU A 22 11.95 -13.61 0.75
CA GLU A 22 12.08 -14.88 1.47
C GLU A 22 10.79 -15.21 2.22
N THR A 23 10.23 -14.24 2.92
CA THR A 23 8.91 -14.30 3.53
C THR A 23 7.85 -14.73 2.52
N ILE A 24 7.82 -14.11 1.33
CA ILE A 24 6.84 -14.41 0.29
C ILE A 24 6.98 -15.86 -0.18
N CYS A 25 8.20 -16.32 -0.44
CA CYS A 25 8.46 -17.70 -0.85
C CYS A 25 7.98 -18.70 0.21
N ASN A 26 8.28 -18.43 1.49
CA ASN A 26 7.87 -19.27 2.62
C ASN A 26 6.33 -19.30 2.78
N GLU A 27 5.66 -18.15 2.73
CA GLU A 27 4.21 -18.05 2.92
C GLU A 27 3.42 -18.56 1.70
N ALA A 28 3.95 -18.39 0.47
CA ALA A 28 3.30 -18.84 -0.77
C ALA A 28 3.63 -20.31 -1.13
N GLY A 29 4.58 -20.95 -0.45
CA GLY A 29 5.08 -22.27 -0.81
C GLY A 29 5.75 -22.30 -2.19
N ILE A 30 6.35 -21.19 -2.62
CA ILE A 30 7.03 -21.08 -3.92
C ILE A 30 8.50 -21.49 -3.73
N PRO A 31 9.01 -22.46 -4.52
CA PRO A 31 10.41 -22.87 -4.42
C PRO A 31 11.38 -21.72 -4.76
N ASP A 32 12.55 -21.72 -4.12
CA ASP A 32 13.58 -20.68 -4.18
C ASP A 32 14.00 -20.27 -5.61
N GLU A 33 13.86 -21.16 -6.59
CA GLU A 33 14.15 -20.87 -8.00
C GLU A 33 13.21 -19.77 -8.59
N GLY A 34 12.08 -19.50 -7.93
CA GLY A 34 11.18 -18.37 -8.17
C GLY A 34 11.57 -17.06 -7.46
N LEU A 35 12.64 -17.02 -6.64
CA LEU A 35 13.04 -15.84 -5.85
C LEU A 35 13.31 -14.59 -6.68
N ASN A 36 13.92 -14.74 -7.86
CA ASN A 36 14.14 -13.61 -8.79
C ASN A 36 12.82 -12.99 -9.27
N LEU A 37 11.73 -13.75 -9.24
CA LEU A 37 10.38 -13.29 -9.56
C LEU A 37 9.64 -12.72 -8.36
N ALA A 38 10.07 -12.88 -7.10
CA ALA A 38 9.28 -12.52 -5.91
C ALA A 38 9.29 -11.02 -5.57
N GLY A 39 10.46 -10.36 -5.60
CA GLY A 39 10.60 -8.94 -5.22
C GLY A 39 10.04 -8.64 -3.82
N TYR A 40 9.97 -7.37 -3.44
CA TYR A 40 9.24 -7.00 -2.22
C TYR A 40 7.74 -6.89 -2.53
N CYS A 41 6.89 -7.33 -1.61
CA CYS A 41 5.44 -7.15 -1.70
C CYS A 41 4.95 -6.27 -0.55
N LEU A 42 3.91 -5.50 -0.80
CA LEU A 42 3.17 -4.85 0.28
C LEU A 42 1.95 -5.70 0.62
N SER A 43 1.94 -6.25 1.83
CA SER A 43 0.83 -7.05 2.36
C SER A 43 -0.30 -6.15 2.82
N VAL A 44 -1.48 -6.41 2.29
CA VAL A 44 -2.71 -5.68 2.59
C VAL A 44 -3.83 -6.65 2.92
N TRP A 45 -4.46 -6.43 4.07
CA TRP A 45 -5.68 -7.14 4.43
C TRP A 45 -6.89 -6.30 4.08
N THR A 46 -7.75 -6.79 3.19
CA THR A 46 -8.79 -5.96 2.56
C THR A 46 -10.18 -6.59 2.65
N PRO A 47 -11.26 -5.78 2.71
CA PRO A 47 -12.61 -6.27 2.51
C PRO A 47 -12.78 -6.88 1.12
N SER A 48 -13.68 -7.86 0.96
CA SER A 48 -13.83 -8.62 -0.29
C SER A 48 -14.09 -7.75 -1.51
N ALA A 49 -14.94 -6.73 -1.39
CA ALA A 49 -15.22 -5.81 -2.51
C ALA A 49 -13.94 -5.12 -3.03
N VAL A 50 -13.01 -4.77 -2.15
CA VAL A 50 -11.73 -4.17 -2.55
C VAL A 50 -10.78 -5.26 -3.06
N ALA A 51 -10.69 -6.41 -2.39
CA ALA A 51 -9.86 -7.53 -2.81
C ALA A 51 -10.19 -7.97 -4.24
N ASP A 52 -11.48 -8.15 -4.55
CA ASP A 52 -11.96 -8.60 -5.85
C ASP A 52 -11.71 -7.54 -6.94
N ALA A 53 -11.84 -6.26 -6.60
CA ALA A 53 -11.53 -5.17 -7.53
C ALA A 53 -10.03 -5.06 -7.84
N LEU A 54 -9.18 -5.31 -6.83
CA LEU A 54 -7.72 -5.34 -6.99
C LEU A 54 -7.26 -6.55 -7.80
N LYS A 55 -7.84 -7.73 -7.58
CA LYS A 55 -7.55 -8.94 -8.39
C LYS A 55 -7.77 -8.68 -9.89
N LYS A 56 -8.84 -7.99 -10.25
CA LYS A 56 -9.15 -7.62 -11.64
C LYS A 56 -8.13 -6.68 -12.27
N LEU A 57 -7.37 -5.90 -11.48
CA LEU A 57 -6.33 -5.02 -12.02
C LEU A 57 -5.16 -5.80 -12.63
N GLY A 58 -4.96 -7.06 -12.23
CA GLY A 58 -3.99 -7.95 -12.85
C GLY A 58 -4.47 -8.52 -14.20
N GLU A 59 -5.73 -8.33 -14.57
CA GLU A 59 -6.31 -8.85 -15.81
C GLU A 59 -6.09 -7.87 -16.99
N PRO A 60 -5.75 -8.36 -18.20
CA PRO A 60 -5.58 -7.51 -19.36
C PRO A 60 -6.84 -6.70 -19.70
N GLY A 61 -6.69 -5.39 -19.89
CA GLY A 61 -7.77 -4.51 -20.34
C GLY A 61 -8.62 -3.92 -19.21
N THR A 62 -8.35 -4.25 -17.95
CA THR A 62 -9.04 -3.61 -16.82
C THR A 62 -8.57 -2.14 -16.67
N PRO A 63 -9.48 -1.16 -16.72
CA PRO A 63 -9.11 0.24 -16.51
C PRO A 63 -8.64 0.44 -15.07
N MET A 64 -7.42 0.93 -14.92
CA MET A 64 -6.80 1.25 -13.64
C MET A 64 -6.46 2.73 -13.60
N ASN A 65 -6.85 3.39 -12.52
CA ASN A 65 -6.32 4.71 -12.20
C ASN A 65 -5.46 4.61 -10.95
N TYR A 66 -4.31 5.26 -10.97
CA TYR A 66 -3.43 5.34 -9.82
C TYR A 66 -2.83 6.73 -9.69
N GLN A 67 -2.48 7.09 -8.46
CA GLN A 67 -1.83 8.34 -8.11
C GLN A 67 -0.82 8.10 -7.00
N LEU A 68 0.35 8.70 -7.13
CA LEU A 68 1.37 8.73 -6.09
C LEU A 68 1.65 10.18 -5.73
N ASP A 69 1.34 10.55 -4.50
CA ASP A 69 1.67 11.84 -3.92
C ASP A 69 2.69 11.68 -2.80
N VAL A 70 3.41 12.76 -2.50
CA VAL A 70 4.26 12.85 -1.31
C VAL A 70 3.76 13.99 -0.45
N LEU A 71 3.42 13.66 0.78
CA LEU A 71 2.94 14.58 1.79
C LEU A 71 4.11 14.89 2.73
N GLY A 72 4.30 16.18 3.04
CA GLY A 72 5.28 16.63 4.03
C GLY A 72 4.58 17.11 5.29
N SER A 73 5.15 16.79 6.45
CA SER A 73 4.79 17.44 7.71
C SER A 73 5.74 18.60 8.00
N ASP A 74 5.19 19.81 8.18
CA ASP A 74 5.96 21.03 8.48
C ASP A 74 6.72 20.94 9.82
N SER A 75 6.24 20.12 10.77
CA SER A 75 6.81 20.04 12.11
C SER A 75 7.94 19.02 12.26
N GLU A 76 8.01 18.00 11.39
CA GLU A 76 8.86 16.82 11.67
C GLU A 76 9.77 16.40 10.52
N ARG A 77 9.71 17.07 9.35
CA ARG A 77 10.43 16.65 8.13
C ARG A 77 10.13 15.21 7.70
N GLU A 78 9.14 14.56 8.31
CA GLU A 78 8.67 13.26 7.88
C GLU A 78 7.94 13.44 6.54
N LEU A 79 8.43 12.72 5.53
CA LEU A 79 7.77 12.60 4.24
C LEU A 79 7.01 11.29 4.19
N ILE A 80 5.78 11.37 3.74
CA ILE A 80 4.86 10.24 3.64
C ILE A 80 4.44 10.12 2.18
N ALA A 81 4.71 8.97 1.56
CA ALA A 81 4.13 8.65 0.28
C ALA A 81 2.68 8.19 0.46
N LEU A 82 1.78 8.79 -0.31
CA LEU A 82 0.40 8.37 -0.45
C LEU A 82 0.23 7.75 -1.83
N PHE A 83 0.09 6.43 -1.89
CA PHE A 83 -0.22 5.73 -3.13
C PHE A 83 -1.70 5.35 -3.15
N VAL A 84 -2.43 5.82 -4.17
CA VAL A 84 -3.85 5.54 -4.35
C VAL A 84 -4.01 4.71 -5.62
N VAL A 85 -4.78 3.64 -5.52
CA VAL A 85 -5.23 2.86 -6.68
C VAL A 85 -6.74 2.73 -6.63
N GLN A 86 -7.37 2.89 -7.80
CA GLN A 86 -8.81 2.77 -7.95
C GLN A 86 -9.17 1.88 -9.14
N SER A 87 -10.12 0.98 -8.88
CA SER A 87 -10.71 0.03 -9.83
C SER A 87 -12.23 0.06 -9.67
N GLY A 88 -12.93 0.67 -10.63
CA GLY A 88 -14.37 0.93 -10.50
C GLY A 88 -14.70 1.72 -9.24
N ALA A 89 -15.63 1.20 -8.43
CA ALA A 89 -16.08 1.80 -7.19
C ALA A 89 -15.22 1.46 -5.96
N ALA A 90 -14.14 0.68 -6.13
CA ALA A 90 -13.23 0.31 -5.06
C ALA A 90 -11.93 1.12 -5.11
N GLN A 91 -11.46 1.60 -3.96
CA GLN A 91 -10.22 2.36 -3.83
C GLN A 91 -9.34 1.83 -2.69
N MET A 92 -8.05 1.70 -2.95
CA MET A 92 -7.05 1.43 -1.92
C MET A 92 -6.11 2.62 -1.78
N ARG A 93 -5.84 3.00 -0.53
CA ARG A 93 -5.02 4.15 -0.14
C ARG A 93 -3.89 3.63 0.73
N LEU A 94 -2.66 3.66 0.25
CA LEU A 94 -1.47 3.20 0.96
C LEU A 94 -0.73 4.42 1.53
N VAL A 95 -0.60 4.48 2.84
CA VAL A 95 0.14 5.52 3.57
C VAL A 95 1.47 4.94 3.98
N MET A 96 2.55 5.43 3.36
CA MET A 96 3.90 4.85 3.42
C MET A 96 4.89 5.88 3.96
N PRO A 97 5.37 5.76 5.22
CA PRO A 97 6.43 6.63 5.74
C PRO A 97 7.73 6.41 4.94
N LEU A 98 8.26 7.46 4.30
CA LEU A 98 9.49 7.34 3.49
C LEU A 98 10.74 7.18 4.34
N ALA A 99 10.68 7.47 5.64
CA ALA A 99 11.77 7.22 6.57
C ALA A 99 11.91 5.73 6.97
N ASP A 100 10.89 4.91 6.68
CA ASP A 100 10.86 3.48 7.03
C ASP A 100 11.78 2.66 6.09
N PRO A 101 12.78 1.94 6.61
CA PRO A 101 13.71 1.17 5.78
C PRO A 101 13.03 0.14 4.88
N SER A 102 12.05 -0.61 5.40
CA SER A 102 11.36 -1.63 4.62
C SER A 102 10.53 -1.00 3.51
N VAL A 103 9.92 0.16 3.77
CA VAL A 103 9.24 0.95 2.73
C VAL A 103 10.23 1.45 1.68
N GLN A 104 11.42 1.93 2.07
CA GLN A 104 12.45 2.34 1.12
C GLN A 104 12.91 1.18 0.23
N ASP A 105 13.10 -0.01 0.80
CA ASP A 105 13.47 -1.21 0.05
C ASP A 105 12.37 -1.61 -0.94
N TYR A 106 11.12 -1.61 -0.49
CA TYR A 106 9.95 -1.87 -1.34
C TYR A 106 9.84 -0.87 -2.50
N LEU A 107 9.90 0.43 -2.22
CA LEU A 107 9.78 1.48 -3.24
C LEU A 107 10.97 1.47 -4.20
N SER A 108 12.17 1.13 -3.72
CA SER A 108 13.36 0.96 -4.56
C SER A 108 13.21 -0.22 -5.53
N ASP A 109 12.73 -1.37 -5.04
CA ASP A 109 12.43 -2.54 -5.88
C ASP A 109 11.34 -2.23 -6.91
N CYS A 110 10.26 -1.58 -6.49
CA CYS A 110 9.16 -1.18 -7.39
C CYS A 110 9.62 -0.19 -8.46
N THR A 111 10.51 0.74 -8.10
CA THR A 111 11.13 1.68 -9.04
C THR A 111 12.01 0.95 -10.06
N HIS A 112 12.81 -0.02 -9.63
CA HIS A 112 13.65 -0.81 -10.51
C HIS A 112 12.84 -1.68 -11.47
N ARG A 113 11.75 -2.30 -10.99
CA ARG A 113 10.89 -3.20 -11.76
C ARG A 113 9.83 -2.48 -12.61
N GLY A 114 9.58 -1.21 -12.35
CA GLY A 114 8.54 -0.41 -13.02
C GLY A 114 7.10 -0.82 -12.68
N ARG A 115 6.90 -1.53 -11.57
CA ARG A 115 5.59 -2.04 -11.12
C ARG A 115 5.54 -2.04 -9.60
N LEU A 116 4.35 -1.79 -9.06
CA LEU A 116 4.06 -1.98 -7.64
C LEU A 116 3.47 -3.36 -7.44
N ARG A 117 3.97 -4.08 -6.45
CA ARG A 117 3.50 -5.43 -6.13
C ARG A 117 2.79 -5.47 -4.80
N LEU A 118 1.63 -6.08 -4.79
CA LEU A 118 0.77 -6.21 -3.62
C LEU A 118 0.52 -7.69 -3.32
N TRP A 119 0.53 -8.03 -2.04
CA TRP A 119 0.03 -9.28 -1.51
C TRP A 119 -1.32 -8.99 -0.86
N VAL A 120 -2.41 -9.35 -1.53
CA VAL A 120 -3.77 -9.01 -1.13
C VAL A 120 -4.42 -10.21 -0.46
N ASP A 121 -4.72 -10.07 0.83
CA ASP A 121 -5.49 -11.03 1.60
C ASP A 121 -6.96 -10.57 1.65
N ASN A 122 -7.88 -11.45 1.23
CA ASN A 122 -9.32 -11.21 1.34
C ASN A 122 -9.82 -11.65 2.72
N GLN A 123 -10.26 -10.69 3.54
CA GLN A 123 -10.68 -10.92 4.91
C GLN A 123 -11.79 -11.97 5.07
N ALA A 124 -12.72 -12.07 4.11
CA ALA A 124 -13.84 -13.00 4.23
C ALA A 124 -13.49 -14.42 3.79
N THR A 125 -12.66 -14.55 2.75
CA THR A 125 -12.38 -15.86 2.13
C THR A 125 -11.01 -16.42 2.51
N GLN A 126 -10.14 -15.62 3.14
CA GLN A 126 -8.74 -15.94 3.41
C GLN A 126 -7.93 -16.28 2.15
N GLU A 127 -8.46 -15.90 0.98
CA GLU A 127 -7.74 -16.06 -0.28
C GLU A 127 -6.65 -15.00 -0.39
N VAL A 128 -5.49 -15.45 -0.84
CA VAL A 128 -4.35 -14.60 -1.17
C VAL A 128 -4.26 -14.43 -2.68
N ALA A 129 -4.00 -13.20 -3.11
CA ALA A 129 -3.63 -12.89 -4.49
C ALA A 129 -2.40 -11.97 -4.54
N ILE A 130 -1.46 -12.29 -5.43
CA ILE A 130 -0.37 -11.38 -5.77
C ILE A 130 -0.82 -10.55 -6.97
N VAL A 131 -0.83 -9.23 -6.80
CA VAL A 131 -1.27 -8.28 -7.82
C VAL A 131 -0.09 -7.39 -8.21
N ASP A 132 0.25 -7.41 -9.50
CA ASP A 132 1.20 -6.47 -10.11
C ASP A 132 0.41 -5.30 -10.71
N LEU A 133 0.63 -4.09 -10.17
CA LEU A 133 0.01 -2.88 -10.69
C LEU A 133 0.96 -2.21 -11.71
N PRO A 134 0.54 -2.08 -12.98
CA PRO A 134 1.32 -1.36 -13.99
C PRO A 134 1.29 0.14 -13.69
N GLY A 135 2.38 0.66 -13.16
CA GLY A 135 2.40 2.03 -12.66
C GLY A 135 3.74 2.38 -12.07
N GLY A 136 4.77 2.41 -12.91
CA GLY A 136 6.07 2.89 -12.51
C GLY A 136 5.96 4.30 -11.92
N VAL A 137 6.77 4.57 -10.90
CA VAL A 137 6.96 5.90 -10.34
C VAL A 137 7.35 6.82 -11.49
N ARG A 138 6.50 7.82 -11.83
CA ARG A 138 6.74 8.71 -12.99
C ARG A 138 8.03 9.51 -12.88
N ALA A 139 8.50 9.74 -11.66
CA ALA A 139 9.76 10.43 -11.36
C ALA A 139 10.63 9.60 -10.39
N PRO A 140 11.27 8.50 -10.86
CA PRO A 140 12.10 7.62 -10.05
C PRO A 140 13.20 8.35 -9.25
N SER A 141 13.86 9.29 -9.92
CA SER A 141 14.96 10.08 -9.34
C SER A 141 14.48 11.01 -8.23
N LEU A 142 13.29 11.60 -8.38
CA LEU A 142 12.68 12.43 -7.35
C LEU A 142 12.30 11.59 -6.14
N LEU A 143 11.62 10.45 -6.35
CA LEU A 143 11.27 9.57 -5.23
C LEU A 143 12.52 9.08 -4.50
N LYS A 144 13.57 8.69 -5.22
CA LYS A 144 14.86 8.30 -4.62
C LYS A 144 15.44 9.42 -3.76
N ARG A 145 15.47 10.65 -4.28
CA ARG A 145 15.95 11.82 -3.54
C ARG A 145 15.12 12.07 -2.27
N LEU A 146 13.78 11.97 -2.35
CA LEU A 146 12.90 12.17 -1.19
C LEU A 146 13.08 11.07 -0.12
N MET A 147 13.29 9.82 -0.54
CA MET A 147 13.64 8.74 0.38
C MET A 147 14.99 9.01 1.08
N GLU A 148 16.00 9.48 0.34
CA GLU A 148 17.30 9.87 0.89
C GLU A 148 17.18 11.04 1.89
N GLU A 149 16.37 12.06 1.57
CA GLU A 149 16.10 13.20 2.46
C GLU A 149 15.35 12.79 3.75
N SER A 150 14.57 11.70 3.70
CA SER A 150 13.80 11.18 4.84
C SER A 150 14.60 10.24 5.74
N ARG A 151 15.81 9.83 5.32
CA ARG A 151 16.60 8.84 6.09
C ARG A 151 16.97 9.37 7.48
N GLY A 152 16.75 8.54 8.48
CA GLY A 152 17.06 8.86 9.88
C GLY A 152 16.06 9.81 10.54
N VAL A 153 14.98 10.20 9.85
CA VAL A 153 13.87 10.94 10.46
C VAL A 153 13.01 9.96 11.27
N PRO A 154 12.63 10.29 12.51
CA PRO A 154 11.73 9.44 13.29
C PRO A 154 10.36 9.28 12.61
N ARG A 155 9.80 8.07 12.70
CA ARG A 155 8.43 7.79 12.24
C ARG A 155 7.44 8.18 13.34
N ASP A 156 6.63 9.22 13.13
CA ASP A 156 5.57 9.52 14.10
C ASP A 156 4.33 8.66 13.82
N ARG A 157 4.20 7.59 14.60
CA ARG A 157 3.04 6.69 14.56
C ARG A 157 1.72 7.44 14.78
N ARG A 158 1.74 8.53 15.54
CA ARG A 158 0.57 9.37 15.78
C ARG A 158 0.18 10.11 14.50
N VAL A 159 1.13 10.76 13.83
CA VAL A 159 0.92 11.43 12.53
C VAL A 159 0.38 10.44 11.50
N LEU A 160 0.98 9.25 11.38
CA LEU A 160 0.52 8.20 10.46
C LEU A 160 -0.92 7.77 10.76
N LEU A 161 -1.26 7.59 12.04
CA LEU A 161 -2.62 7.21 12.45
C LEU A 161 -3.64 8.32 12.22
N GLU A 162 -3.28 9.57 12.53
CA GLU A 162 -4.13 10.74 12.28
C GLU A 162 -4.38 10.93 10.78
N LEU A 163 -3.34 10.82 9.95
CA LEU A 163 -3.45 10.84 8.50
C LEU A 163 -4.33 9.69 7.98
N GLY A 164 -4.11 8.47 8.48
CA GLY A 164 -4.95 7.32 8.13
C GLY A 164 -6.41 7.53 8.45
N ARG A 165 -6.72 8.08 9.63
CA ARG A 165 -8.09 8.40 10.05
C ARG A 165 -8.70 9.53 9.22
N ALA A 166 -7.92 10.53 8.83
CA ALA A 166 -8.39 11.60 7.95
C ALA A 166 -8.68 11.09 6.53
N LEU A 167 -7.85 10.17 6.04
CA LEU A 167 -7.97 9.58 4.71
C LEU A 167 -8.95 8.40 4.64
N CYS A 168 -9.44 7.85 5.76
CA CYS A 168 -10.30 6.66 5.76
C CYS A 168 -11.74 6.90 5.24
N PRO A 169 -12.48 7.94 5.68
CA PRO A 169 -13.89 8.11 5.33
C PRO A 169 -14.12 8.29 3.82
N LEU A 170 -15.26 7.79 3.31
CA LEU A 170 -15.68 8.05 1.93
C LEU A 170 -16.16 9.50 1.74
N ASP A 171 -16.90 10.04 2.72
CA ASP A 171 -17.49 11.38 2.64
C ASP A 171 -16.45 12.51 2.67
N GLY A 172 -15.35 12.32 3.39
CA GLY A 172 -14.27 13.31 3.51
C GLY A 172 -13.35 13.35 2.30
N VAL A 173 -13.33 12.29 1.48
CA VAL A 173 -12.37 12.08 0.39
C VAL A 173 -13.08 11.39 -0.79
N ARG A 174 -14.15 12.01 -1.29
CA ARG A 174 -15.10 11.38 -2.26
C ARG A 174 -14.43 10.79 -3.50
N SER A 175 -13.32 11.36 -3.96
CA SER A 175 -12.32 10.61 -4.70
C SER A 175 -10.98 11.34 -4.74
N LEU A 176 -9.90 10.65 -4.32
CA LEU A 176 -8.53 11.11 -4.59
C LEU A 176 -8.18 11.05 -6.08
N ILE A 177 -8.89 10.21 -6.85
CA ILE A 177 -8.73 10.09 -8.29
C ILE A 177 -10.02 10.55 -8.98
N SER A 178 -9.94 11.61 -9.77
CA SER A 178 -11.12 12.21 -10.41
C SER A 178 -11.88 11.23 -11.32
N GLY A 179 -13.22 11.34 -11.34
CA GLY A 179 -14.05 10.77 -12.42
C GLY A 179 -14.86 9.51 -12.09
N ILE A 180 -14.68 8.88 -10.92
CA ILE A 180 -15.46 7.70 -10.51
C ILE A 180 -15.77 7.77 -9.01
N ASN A 181 -17.04 7.58 -8.63
CA ASN A 181 -17.46 7.54 -7.23
C ASN A 181 -16.91 6.28 -6.55
N VAL A 182 -16.42 6.44 -5.31
CA VAL A 182 -15.93 5.34 -4.48
C VAL A 182 -17.07 4.87 -3.57
N GLU A 183 -17.39 3.59 -3.63
CA GLU A 183 -18.36 2.92 -2.75
C GLU A 183 -17.67 2.07 -1.70
N HIS A 184 -16.45 1.57 -1.98
CA HIS A 184 -15.66 0.78 -1.05
C HIS A 184 -14.23 1.31 -0.98
N ALA A 185 -13.70 1.49 0.23
CA ALA A 185 -12.33 1.93 0.42
C ALA A 185 -11.61 1.15 1.52
N VAL A 186 -10.31 0.97 1.31
CA VAL A 186 -9.38 0.57 2.36
C VAL A 186 -8.23 1.56 2.43
N THR A 187 -7.97 2.08 3.62
CA THR A 187 -6.77 2.84 3.93
C THR A 187 -5.81 1.94 4.70
N VAL A 188 -4.59 1.82 4.20
CA VAL A 188 -3.57 0.95 4.75
C VAL A 188 -2.43 1.81 5.27
N LEU A 189 -2.19 1.75 6.57
CA LEU A 189 -0.99 2.28 7.20
C LEU A 189 0.11 1.23 7.04
N VAL A 190 1.15 1.56 6.28
CA VAL A 190 2.23 0.64 5.98
C VAL A 190 3.29 0.79 7.04
N CYS A 191 3.57 -0.30 7.73
CA CYS A 191 4.53 -0.36 8.82
C CYS A 191 5.59 -1.41 8.51
N GLU A 192 6.78 -1.24 9.08
CA GLU A 192 7.74 -2.33 9.24
C GLU A 192 7.09 -3.54 9.92
N ARG A 193 7.33 -4.74 9.38
CA ARG A 193 6.86 -5.99 10.00
C ARG A 193 7.49 -6.09 11.39
N PRO A 194 6.72 -6.40 12.45
CA PRO A 194 7.34 -6.68 13.74
C PRO A 194 8.33 -7.83 13.57
N ALA A 195 9.56 -7.67 14.07
CA ALA A 195 10.53 -8.75 14.12
C ALA A 195 9.86 -9.95 14.79
N ILE A 196 9.79 -11.08 14.09
CA ILE A 196 9.32 -12.32 14.69
C ILE A 196 10.35 -12.62 15.79
N PRO A 197 9.95 -12.69 17.08
CA PRO A 197 10.88 -13.12 18.10
C PRO A 197 11.30 -14.55 17.77
N SER A 198 12.58 -14.70 17.47
CA SER A 198 13.28 -15.98 17.35
C SER A 198 13.13 -16.82 18.61
#